data_AF-A0A820VWC3-F1
#
_entry.id   AF-A0A820VWC3-F1
#
_cell.length_a   1.000
_cell.length_b   1.000
_cell.length_c   1.000
_cell.angle_alpha   90.00
_cell.angle_beta   90.00
_cell.angle_gamma   90.00
#
_symmetry.space_group_name_H-M   'P 1'
#
loop_
_entity.id
_entity.type
_entity.pdbx_description
1 polymer ?
#
loop_
_entity_poly.entity_id
_entity_poly.type
_entity_poly.pdbx_seq_one_letter_code
_entity_poly.pdbx_strand_id
1 'polypeptide(L)'
;MKQVYEWSTNNLREETLLCTIDIVDLYTMIPQTEGVLAIKKMLDYLELKQIGGLKIEIIIRLIRFVMKNNYFLYEGQYYCQIRGGAMGSPLTLTIANCYMFFFERNIVKQITNAL
;
A
#
# COMPACT_ATOMS: atom_id res chain seq x y z
N MET A 1 22.09 -13.65 0.35
CA MET A 1 22.69 -14.01 -0.96
C MET A 1 22.77 -15.52 -1.19
N LYS A 2 23.42 -16.33 -0.32
CA LYS A 2 23.47 -17.81 -0.50
C LYS A 2 22.11 -18.49 -0.67
N GLN A 3 21.11 -18.10 0.14
CA GLN A 3 19.76 -18.68 0.08
C GLN A 3 19.02 -18.41 -1.24
N VAL A 4 19.23 -17.26 -1.87
CA VAL A 4 18.57 -16.93 -3.15
C VAL A 4 19.19 -17.75 -4.28
N TYR A 5 20.51 -17.95 -4.25
CA TYR A 5 21.22 -18.80 -5.20
C TYR A 5 20.75 -20.26 -5.08
N GLU A 6 20.73 -20.83 -3.87
CA GLU A 6 20.25 -22.19 -3.62
C GLU A 6 18.77 -22.38 -3.99
N TRP A 7 17.94 -21.35 -3.79
CA TRP A 7 16.55 -21.38 -4.25
C TRP A 7 16.48 -21.39 -5.79
N SER A 8 17.31 -20.58 -6.45
CA SER A 8 17.28 -20.43 -7.91
C SER A 8 17.62 -21.71 -8.67
N THR A 9 18.55 -22.53 -8.14
CA THR A 9 18.98 -23.77 -8.81
C THR A 9 17.87 -24.81 -8.95
N ASN A 10 16.84 -24.75 -8.10
CA ASN A 10 15.73 -25.70 -8.10
C ASN A 10 14.42 -25.12 -8.62
N ASN A 11 14.32 -23.80 -8.80
CA ASN A 11 13.04 -23.11 -9.07
C ASN A 11 13.01 -22.31 -10.38
N LEU A 12 14.16 -22.10 -11.04
CA LEU A 12 14.23 -21.37 -12.30
C LEU A 12 14.48 -22.31 -13.48
N ARG A 13 13.74 -22.09 -14.56
CA ARG A 13 13.99 -22.72 -15.88
C ARG A 13 15.00 -21.90 -16.68
N GLU A 14 15.59 -22.48 -17.72
CA GLU A 14 16.53 -21.77 -18.60
C GLU A 14 15.90 -20.54 -19.27
N GLU A 15 14.59 -20.56 -19.53
CA GLU A 15 13.84 -19.45 -20.14
C GLU A 15 13.35 -18.42 -19.12
N THR A 16 13.74 -18.53 -17.84
CA THR A 16 13.34 -17.57 -16.81
C THR A 16 14.00 -16.22 -17.06
N LEU A 17 13.18 -15.19 -17.24
CA LEU A 17 13.64 -13.80 -17.33
C LEU A 17 13.53 -13.13 -15.96
N LEU A 18 14.63 -12.57 -15.47
CA LEU A 18 14.61 -11.67 -14.33
C LEU A 18 14.15 -10.29 -14.79
N CYS A 19 13.07 -9.79 -14.20
CA CYS A 19 12.61 -8.42 -14.41
C CYS A 19 12.58 -7.66 -13.08
N THR A 20 12.77 -6.34 -13.17
CA THR A 20 12.55 -5.42 -12.05
C THR A 20 11.50 -4.41 -12.48
N ILE A 21 10.57 -4.11 -11.59
CA ILE A 21 9.48 -3.16 -11.81
C ILE A 21 9.48 -2.25 -10.60
N ASP A 22 9.52 -0.94 -10.86
CA ASP A 22 9.50 0.08 -9.83
C ASP A 22 8.25 0.95 -9.97
N ILE A 23 7.67 1.36 -8.84
CA ILE A 23 6.48 2.20 -8.80
C ILE A 23 6.89 3.63 -8.50
N VAL A 24 6.72 4.48 -9.51
CA VAL A 24 6.98 5.91 -9.39
C VAL A 24 6.01 6.53 -8.39
N ASP A 25 6.56 7.31 -7.45
CA ASP A 25 5.80 8.19 -6.57
C ASP A 25 4.69 7.52 -5.75
N LEU A 26 4.92 6.28 -5.29
CA LEU A 26 3.90 5.47 -4.61
C LEU A 26 3.11 6.27 -3.54
N TYR A 27 3.81 6.96 -2.64
CA TYR A 27 3.16 7.64 -1.51
C TYR A 27 2.27 8.81 -1.94
N THR A 28 2.71 9.61 -2.91
CA THR A 28 1.97 10.79 -3.39
C THR A 28 0.90 10.43 -4.42
N MET A 29 0.95 9.22 -4.99
CA MET A 29 0.04 8.78 -6.05
C MET A 29 -1.03 7.78 -5.61
N ILE A 30 -0.99 7.23 -4.39
CA ILE A 30 -2.08 6.36 -3.89
C ILE A 30 -3.42 7.11 -3.89
N PRO A 31 -4.46 6.59 -4.57
CA PRO A 31 -5.80 7.15 -4.45
C PRO A 31 -6.29 7.07 -2.99
N GLN A 32 -6.67 8.21 -2.40
CA GLN A 32 -6.88 8.29 -0.94
C GLN A 32 -8.02 7.38 -0.46
N THR A 33 -9.11 7.29 -1.22
CA THR A 33 -10.27 6.46 -0.86
C THR A 33 -9.89 4.98 -0.86
N GLU A 34 -9.15 4.56 -1.88
CA GLU A 34 -8.69 3.20 -2.10
C GLU A 34 -7.60 2.82 -1.09
N GLY A 35 -6.74 3.77 -0.71
CA GLY A 35 -5.78 3.59 0.38
C GLY A 35 -6.46 3.33 1.72
N VAL A 36 -7.48 4.12 2.07
CA VAL A 36 -8.30 3.88 3.29
C VAL A 36 -9.01 2.53 3.20
N LEU A 37 -9.57 2.19 2.03
CA LEU A 37 -10.22 0.90 1.80
C LEU A 37 -9.24 -0.27 1.91
N ALA A 38 -7.99 -0.10 1.48
CA ALA A 38 -6.95 -1.11 1.60
C ALA A 38 -6.63 -1.41 3.07
N ILE A 39 -6.58 -0.40 3.94
CA ILE A 39 -6.45 -0.62 5.38
C ILE A 39 -7.66 -1.40 5.90
N LYS A 40 -8.88 -1.01 5.55
CA LYS A 40 -10.09 -1.74 5.97
C LYS A 40 -10.02 -3.21 5.55
N LYS A 41 -9.70 -3.48 4.27
CA LYS A 41 -9.52 -4.83 3.74
C LYS A 41 -8.42 -5.61 4.47
N MET A 42 -7.33 -4.95 4.85
CA MET A 42 -6.25 -5.59 5.61
C MET A 42 -6.73 -5.98 7.01
N LEU A 43 -7.46 -5.10 7.70
CA LEU A 43 -8.01 -5.38 9.02
C LEU A 43 -9.03 -6.53 8.97
N ASP A 44 -9.87 -6.56 7.94
CA ASP A 44 -10.80 -7.67 7.68
C ASP A 44 -10.05 -8.97 7.37
N TYR A 45 -8.98 -8.91 6.55
CA TYR A 45 -8.12 -10.06 6.20
C TYR A 45 -7.38 -10.64 7.41
N LEU A 46 -7.04 -9.80 8.38
CA LEU A 46 -6.43 -10.21 9.65
C LEU A 46 -7.46 -10.56 10.72
N GLU A 47 -8.75 -10.54 10.39
CA GLU A 47 -9.88 -10.82 11.28
C GLU A 47 -9.90 -9.95 12.56
N LEU A 48 -9.37 -8.72 12.46
CA LEU A 48 -9.28 -7.79 13.59
C LEU A 48 -10.58 -7.00 13.77
N LYS A 49 -11.14 -7.05 14.98
CA LYS A 49 -12.35 -6.29 15.35
C LYS A 49 -12.06 -4.97 16.07
N GLN A 50 -10.88 -4.85 16.68
CA GLN A 50 -10.42 -3.65 17.39
C GLN A 50 -8.90 -3.58 17.44
N ILE A 51 -8.35 -2.38 17.62
CA ILE A 51 -6.92 -2.15 17.88
C ILE A 51 -6.81 -1.19 19.06
N GLY A 52 -6.05 -1.56 20.10
CA GLY A 52 -5.88 -0.71 21.28
C GLY A 52 -7.21 -0.34 21.97
N GLY A 53 -8.21 -1.22 21.92
CA GLY A 53 -9.56 -0.97 22.47
C GLY A 53 -10.48 -0.12 21.57
N LEU A 54 -9.99 0.39 20.43
CA LEU A 54 -10.81 1.12 19.46
C LEU A 54 -11.39 0.19 18.41
N LYS A 55 -12.71 0.29 18.17
CA LYS A 55 -13.37 -0.43 17.07
C LYS A 55 -12.76 -0.03 15.72
N ILE A 56 -12.67 -0.99 14.79
CA ILE A 56 -12.12 -0.72 13.45
C ILE A 56 -12.83 0.44 12.74
N GLU A 57 -14.14 0.56 12.87
CA GLU A 57 -14.92 1.66 12.28
C GLU A 57 -14.41 3.04 12.70
N ILE A 58 -14.02 3.19 13.97
CA ILE A 58 -13.46 4.45 14.51
C ILE A 58 -12.08 4.68 13.90
N ILE A 59 -11.24 3.65 13.86
CA ILE A 59 -9.89 3.72 13.27
C ILE A 59 -9.96 4.14 11.81
N ILE A 60 -10.85 3.53 11.02
CA ILE A 60 -11.04 3.88 9.61
C ILE A 60 -11.51 5.34 9.44
N ARG A 61 -12.39 5.83 10.32
CA ARG A 61 -12.80 7.24 10.32
C ARG A 61 -11.63 8.18 10.62
N LEU A 62 -10.77 7.83 11.58
CA LEU A 62 -9.58 8.61 11.92
C LEU A 62 -8.56 8.62 10.78
N ILE A 63 -8.31 7.46 10.16
CA ILE A 63 -7.42 7.34 8.99
C ILE A 63 -7.95 8.20 7.83
N ARG A 64 -9.26 8.14 7.54
CA ARG A 64 -9.88 8.98 6.52
C ARG A 64 -9.73 10.46 6.86
N PHE A 65 -9.88 10.84 8.13
CA PHE A 65 -9.71 12.21 8.58
C PHE A 65 -8.28 12.69 8.33
N VAL A 66 -7.26 11.94 8.75
CA VAL A 66 -5.85 12.28 8.50
C VAL A 66 -5.58 12.39 7.01
N MET A 67 -6.03 11.44 6.20
CA MET A 67 -5.81 11.45 4.75
C MET A 67 -6.43 12.66 4.05
N LYS A 68 -7.60 13.12 4.51
CA LYS A 68 -8.30 14.28 3.94
C LYS A 68 -7.81 15.63 4.44
N ASN A 69 -7.02 15.64 5.50
CA ASN A 69 -6.51 16.87 6.14
C ASN A 69 -4.98 16.91 6.14
N ASN A 70 -4.37 16.46 5.04
CA ASN A 70 -2.94 16.61 4.81
C ASN A 70 -2.66 17.99 4.20
N TYR A 71 -2.26 18.94 5.05
CA TYR A 71 -1.92 20.30 4.64
C TYR A 71 -0.42 20.56 4.73
N PHE A 72 0.11 21.34 3.79
CA PHE A 72 1.51 21.76 3.75
C PHE A 72 1.60 23.26 3.56
N LEU A 73 2.59 23.88 4.21
CA LEU A 73 2.93 25.28 4.04
C LEU A 73 4.12 25.39 3.10
N TYR A 74 3.96 26.12 2.00
CA TYR A 74 5.05 26.43 1.08
C TYR A 74 4.93 27.89 0.66
N GLU A 75 6.02 28.65 0.79
CA GLU A 75 6.08 30.10 0.47
C GLU A 75 4.94 30.93 1.09
N GLY A 76 4.57 30.61 2.34
CA GLY A 76 3.51 31.32 3.06
C GLY A 76 2.08 30.94 2.63
N GLN A 77 1.91 29.98 1.73
CA GLN A 77 0.62 29.49 1.26
C GLN A 77 0.34 28.07 1.73
N TYR A 78 -0.91 27.81 2.13
CA TYR A 78 -1.36 26.48 2.55
C TYR A 78 -1.90 25.69 1.35
N TYR A 79 -1.44 24.46 1.21
CA TYR A 79 -1.86 23.52 0.18
C TYR A 79 -2.46 22.28 0.83
N CYS A 80 -3.61 21.83 0.33
CA CYS A 80 -4.20 20.56 0.71
C CYS A 80 -3.84 19.49 -0.31
N GLN A 81 -3.26 18.39 0.15
CA GLN A 81 -2.93 17.27 -0.71
C GLN A 81 -4.19 16.44 -1.02
N ILE A 82 -4.58 16.45 -2.29
CA ILE A 82 -5.81 15.81 -2.78
C ILE A 82 -5.63 14.33 -3.18
N ARG A 83 -4.38 13.88 -3.33
CA ARG A 83 -4.01 12.52 -3.75
C ARG A 83 -2.81 12.04 -2.94
N GLY A 84 -2.72 10.74 -2.67
CA GLY A 84 -1.65 10.17 -1.86
C GLY A 84 -1.73 10.56 -0.39
N GLY A 85 -0.70 10.17 0.35
CA GLY A 85 -0.43 10.61 1.70
C GLY A 85 0.82 11.47 1.77
N ALA A 86 0.94 12.26 2.83
CA ALA A 86 2.12 13.06 3.11
C ALA A 86 3.37 12.17 3.21
N MET A 87 4.45 12.53 2.50
CA MET A 87 5.75 11.90 2.73
C MET A 87 6.21 12.18 4.16
N GLY A 88 6.73 11.17 4.85
CA GLY A 88 7.12 11.26 6.26
C GLY A 88 5.97 11.08 7.26
N SER A 89 4.71 11.01 6.82
CA SER A 89 3.61 10.64 7.72
C SER A 89 3.69 9.15 8.08
N PRO A 90 3.63 8.79 9.38
CA PRO A 90 3.62 7.39 9.81
C PRO A 90 2.46 6.58 9.21
N LEU A 91 1.34 7.25 8.88
CA LEU A 91 0.17 6.59 8.29
C LEU A 91 0.38 6.23 6.82
N THR A 92 1.10 7.06 6.06
CA THR A 92 1.26 6.89 4.61
C THR A 92 1.97 5.58 4.28
N LEU A 93 3.02 5.22 5.03
CA LEU A 93 3.72 3.94 4.87
C LEU A 93 2.76 2.74 5.08
N THR A 94 1.97 2.77 6.14
CA THR A 94 1.02 1.70 6.46
C THR A 94 -0.04 1.56 5.36
N ILE A 95 -0.56 2.68 4.85
CA ILE A 95 -1.50 2.68 3.72
C ILE A 95 -0.84 2.11 2.46
N ALA A 96 0.39 2.54 2.15
CA ALA A 96 1.11 2.08 0.96
C ALA A 96 1.33 0.56 0.99
N ASN A 97 1.78 0.01 2.12
CA ASN A 97 1.97 -1.43 2.28
C ASN A 97 0.67 -2.21 2.09
N CYS A 98 -0.43 -1.75 2.72
CA CYS A 98 -1.72 -2.43 2.58
C CYS A 98 -2.26 -2.32 1.15
N TYR A 99 -2.13 -1.14 0.52
CA TYR A 99 -2.57 -0.92 -0.86
C TYR A 99 -1.81 -1.83 -1.82
N MET A 100 -0.47 -1.85 -1.73
CA MET A 100 0.38 -2.66 -2.60
C MET A 100 0.13 -4.15 -2.44
N PHE A 101 -0.05 -4.63 -1.21
CA PHE A 101 -0.37 -6.03 -0.93
C PHE A 101 -1.62 -6.54 -1.69
N PHE A 102 -2.69 -5.74 -1.75
CA PHE A 102 -3.88 -6.12 -2.52
C PHE A 102 -3.72 -5.85 -4.01
N PHE A 103 -3.02 -4.78 -4.38
CA PHE A 103 -2.78 -4.41 -5.77
C PHE A 103 -1.96 -5.47 -6.53
N GLU A 104 -0.83 -5.90 -5.98
CA GLU A 104 0.05 -6.91 -6.56
C GLU A 104 -0.68 -8.23 -6.78
N ARG A 105 -1.48 -8.67 -5.80
CA ARG A 105 -2.26 -9.90 -5.90
C ARG A 105 -3.28 -9.85 -7.03
N ASN A 106 -3.88 -8.70 -7.27
CA ASN A 106 -4.81 -8.54 -8.39
C ASN A 106 -4.07 -8.58 -9.73
N ILE A 107 -2.86 -8.05 -9.81
CA ILE A 107 -2.02 -8.16 -11.01
C ILE A 107 -1.63 -9.62 -11.26
N VAL A 108 -1.12 -10.32 -10.25
CA VAL A 108 -0.73 -11.73 -10.39
C VAL A 108 -1.92 -12.58 -10.87
N LYS A 109 -3.10 -12.41 -10.26
CA LYS A 109 -4.32 -13.11 -10.70
C LYS A 109 -4.68 -12.83 -12.16
N GLN A 110 -4.57 -11.58 -12.61
CA GLN A 110 -4.87 -11.22 -13.99
C GLN A 110 -3.88 -11.86 -14.97
N ILE A 111 -2.58 -11.85 -14.63
CA ILE A 111 -1.54 -12.48 -15.45
C ILE A 111 -1.77 -14.00 -15.51
N THR A 112 -2.03 -14.64 -14.37
CA THR A 112 -2.26 -16.09 -14.32
C THR A 112 -3.52 -16.51 -15.08
N ASN A 113 -4.59 -15.71 -15.04
CA ASN A 113 -5.83 -16.02 -15.77
C ASN A 113 -5.76 -15.73 -17.27
N ALA A 114 -4.79 -14.93 -17.71
CA ALA A 114 -4.58 -14.59 -19.11
C ALA A 114 -3.68 -15.61 -19.86
N LEU A 115 -3.05 -16.53 -19.12
CA LEU A 115 -2.24 -17.64 -19.61
C LEU A 115 -3.06 -18.94 -19.60
#